data_AF-A0A351KQW9-F1
#
_entry.id   AF-A0A351KQW9-F1
#
_cell.length_a   1.000
_cell.length_b   1.000
_cell.length_c   1.000
_cell.angle_alpha   90.00
_cell.angle_beta   90.00
_cell.angle_gamma   90.00
#
_symmetry.space_group_name_H-M   'P 1'
#
loop_
_entity.id
_entity.type
_entity.pdbx_description
1 polymer ?
#
loop_
_entity_poly.entity_id
_entity_poly.type
_entity_poly.pdbx_seq_one_letter_code
_entity_poly.pdbx_strand_id
1 'polypeptide(L)' 'KFPYADLVKTNRARGRGDFEYELINTGAFDQDRYFDVFVEYAKATPDALFIQIKIHNRGPEPARLVVLPTLWFR' A
#
# COMPACT_ATOMS: atom_id res chain seq x y z
N LYS A 1 -5.22 1.54 16.44
CA LYS A 1 -4.51 0.25 16.68
C LYS A 1 -4.44 -0.47 15.35
N PHE A 2 -3.27 -0.99 14.95
CA PHE A 2 -3.14 -1.70 13.68
C PHE A 2 -3.66 -3.16 13.79
N PRO A 3 -4.24 -3.73 12.72
CA PRO A 3 -4.89 -5.05 12.76
C PRO A 3 -3.93 -6.23 12.64
N TYR A 4 -2.61 -6.02 12.77
CA TYR A 4 -1.61 -7.08 12.53
C TYR A 4 -1.80 -8.31 13.42
N ALA A 5 -2.14 -8.12 14.70
CA ALA A 5 -2.37 -9.24 15.61
C ALA A 5 -3.57 -10.09 15.18
N ASP A 6 -4.61 -9.45 14.64
CA ASP A 6 -5.79 -10.13 14.12
C ASP A 6 -5.47 -10.88 12.82
N LEU A 7 -4.74 -10.25 11.89
CA LEU A 7 -4.25 -10.89 10.67
C LEU A 7 -3.50 -12.19 10.96
N VAL A 8 -2.56 -12.16 11.90
CA VAL A 8 -1.75 -13.33 12.27
C VAL A 8 -2.61 -14.41 12.93
N LYS A 9 -3.48 -14.02 13.87
CA LYS A 9 -4.33 -14.98 14.60
C LYS A 9 -5.31 -15.68 13.66
N THR A 10 -5.95 -14.93 12.78
CA THR A 10 -6.99 -15.43 11.89
C THR A 10 -6.38 -16.31 10.80
N ASN A 11 -5.27 -15.92 10.16
CA ASN A 11 -4.61 -16.79 9.18
C ASN A 11 -4.04 -18.06 9.81
N ARG A 12 -3.55 -18.03 11.05
CA ARG A 12 -3.07 -19.24 11.74
C ARG A 12 -4.17 -20.28 11.95
N ALA A 13 -5.41 -19.83 12.13
CA ALA A 13 -6.55 -20.71 12.35
C ALA A 13 -7.15 -21.26 11.04
N ARG A 14 -6.78 -20.71 9.88
CA ARG A 14 -7.28 -21.14 8.57
C ARG A 14 -6.53 -22.37 8.05
N GLY A 15 -7.27 -23.24 7.36
CA GLY A 15 -6.74 -24.42 6.72
C GLY A 15 -6.28 -24.15 5.28
N ARG A 16 -5.63 -25.14 4.67
CA ARG A 16 -5.09 -25.05 3.30
C ARG A 16 -6.15 -24.77 2.21
N GLY A 17 -7.42 -25.07 2.49
CA GLY A 17 -8.53 -24.85 1.56
C GLY A 17 -9.18 -23.47 1.68
N ASP A 18 -8.84 -22.70 2.71
CA ASP A 18 -9.42 -21.38 2.93
C ASP A 18 -8.60 -20.32 2.19
N PHE A 19 -9.28 -19.25 1.75
CA PHE A 19 -8.59 -18.06 1.24
C PHE A 19 -7.80 -17.36 2.35
N GLU A 20 -6.83 -16.53 1.99
CA GLU A 20 -6.09 -15.72 2.96
C GLU A 20 -6.99 -14.66 3.61
N TYR A 21 -6.71 -14.33 4.87
CA TYR A 21 -7.32 -13.18 5.53
C TYR A 21 -6.41 -11.98 5.32
N GLU A 22 -6.86 -11.05 4.50
CA GLU A 22 -6.07 -9.91 4.06
C GLU A 22 -6.39 -8.65 4.86
N LEU A 23 -5.54 -7.63 4.74
CA LEU A 23 -5.73 -6.34 5.41
C LEU A 23 -7.08 -5.70 5.04
N ILE A 24 -7.55 -5.89 3.80
CA ILE A 24 -8.86 -5.40 3.34
C ILE A 24 -10.03 -6.05 4.09
N ASN A 25 -9.85 -7.24 4.64
CA ASN A 25 -10.90 -7.94 5.40
C ASN A 25 -10.97 -7.51 6.88
N THR A 26 -10.05 -6.67 7.34
CA THR A 26 -9.97 -6.21 8.75
C THR A 26 -10.84 -5.00 9.06
N GLY A 27 -11.47 -4.41 8.04
CA GLY A 27 -12.19 -3.14 8.15
C GLY A 27 -11.28 -1.91 8.27
N ALA A 28 -9.95 -2.07 8.23
CA ALA A 28 -9.01 -0.97 8.36
C ALA A 28 -9.13 0.10 7.26
N PHE A 29 -9.75 -0.25 6.13
CA PHE A 29 -9.96 0.63 4.99
C PHE A 29 -11.38 1.22 4.90
N ASP A 30 -12.31 0.83 5.79
CA ASP A 30 -13.74 1.13 5.65
C ASP A 30 -14.10 2.63 5.68
N GLN A 31 -13.19 3.48 6.15
CA GLN A 31 -13.39 4.93 6.23
C GLN A 31 -12.57 5.71 5.19
N ASP A 32 -11.97 5.02 4.21
CA ASP A 32 -11.11 5.62 3.19
C ASP A 32 -9.92 6.44 3.75
N ARG A 33 -9.51 6.21 5.00
CA ARG A 33 -8.44 6.96 5.67
C ARG A 33 -7.05 6.44 5.31
N TYR A 34 -6.72 6.44 4.02
CA TYR A 34 -5.41 6.02 3.50
C TYR A 34 -4.96 6.91 2.33
N PHE A 35 -3.67 6.83 2.02
CA PHE A 35 -3.10 7.42 0.82
C PHE A 35 -2.92 6.33 -0.24
N ASP A 36 -3.45 6.58 -1.43
CA ASP A 36 -3.25 5.74 -2.60
C ASP A 36 -2.10 6.29 -3.44
N VAL A 37 -1.05 5.48 -3.65
CA VAL A 37 0.22 5.91 -4.21
C VAL A 37 0.50 5.12 -5.48
N PHE A 38 0.45 5.80 -6.62
CA PHE A 38 0.85 5.26 -7.92
C PHE A 38 2.28 5.70 -8.21
N VAL A 39 3.13 4.74 -8.56
CA VAL A 39 4.49 5.00 -9.00
C VAL A 39 4.67 4.42 -10.39
N GLU A 40 4.84 5.29 -11.36
CA GLU A 40 5.02 4.94 -12.76
C GLU A 40 6.47 5.16 -13.16
N TYR A 41 7.10 4.12 -13.69
CA TYR A 41 8.46 4.17 -14.21
C TYR A 41 8.41 4.08 -15.73
N ALA A 42 9.11 4.99 -16.41
CA ALA A 42 9.32 4.92 -17.84
C ALA A 42 10.82 4.90 -18.12
N LYS A 43 11.27 3.95 -18.95
CA LYS A 43 12.67 3.81 -19.34
C LYS A 43 12.80 3.98 -20.85
N ALA A 44 13.40 5.07 -21.29
CA ALA A 44 13.53 5.37 -22.71
C ALA A 44 14.82 4.78 -23.31
N THR A 45 15.89 4.74 -22.53
CA THR A 45 17.19 4.15 -22.88
C THR A 45 17.77 3.46 -21.63
N PRO A 46 18.88 2.70 -21.73
CA PRO A 46 19.54 2.11 -20.57
C PRO A 46 19.81 3.11 -19.43
N ASP A 47 20.12 4.36 -19.78
CA ASP A 47 20.52 5.43 -18.85
C ASP A 47 19.41 6.47 -18.59
N ALA A 48 18.29 6.41 -19.30
CA ALA A 48 17.17 7.36 -19.14
C ALA A 48 16.00 6.71 -18.40
N LEU A 49 15.90 7.01 -17.10
CA LEU A 49 14.78 6.61 -16.24
C LEU A 49 13.96 7.84 -15.82
N PHE A 50 12.67 7.78 -16.07
CA PHE A 50 11.67 8.76 -15.65
C PHE A 50 10.76 8.12 -14.60
N ILE A 51 10.37 8.91 -13.59
CA ILE A 51 9.49 8.44 -12.51
C ILE A 51 8.41 9.48 -12.30
N GLN A 52 7.15 9.02 -12.25
CA GLN A 52 6.01 9.81 -11.84
C GLN A 52 5.38 9.18 -10.60
N ILE A 53 5.26 9.96 -9.53
CA ILE A 53 4.61 9.55 -8.28
C ILE A 53 3.31 10.35 -8.15
N LYS A 54 2.15 9.69 -8.24
CA LYS A 54 0.83 10.30 -8.00
C LYS A 54 0.30 9.81 -6.67
N ILE A 55 -0.10 10.73 -5.80
CA ILE A 55 -0.62 10.40 -4.47
C ILE A 55 -2.01 10.99 -4.30
N HIS A 56 -2.96 10.16 -3.91
CA HIS A 56 -4.32 10.54 -3.60
C HIS A 56 -4.56 10.35 -2.11
N ASN A 57 -4.91 11.43 -1.40
CA ASN A 57 -5.56 11.28 -0.12
C ASN A 57 -6.98 10.80 -0.37
N ARG A 58 -7.29 9.54 -0.02
CA ARG A 58 -8.65 8.99 -0.16
C ARG A 58 -9.55 9.42 1.00
N GLY A 59 -8.95 9.94 2.07
CA GLY A 59 -9.66 10.34 3.27
C GLY A 59 -10.48 11.62 3.08
N PRO A 60 -11.53 11.80 3.89
CA PRO A 60 -12.40 12.98 3.81
C PRO A 60 -11.74 14.27 4.31
N GLU A 61 -10.65 14.15 5.07
CA GLU A 61 -9.97 15.25 5.75
C GLU A 61 -8.56 15.44 5.16
N PRO A 62 -8.08 16.69 5.03
CA PRO A 62 -6.68 16.95 4.70
C PRO A 62 -5.74 16.30 5.72
N ALA A 63 -4.76 15.55 5.23
CA ALA A 63 -3.78 14.86 6.07
C ALA A 63 -2.36 15.14 5.57
N ARG A 64 -1.41 15.28 6.50
CA ARG A 64 0.00 15.51 6.17
C ARG A 64 0.65 14.20 5.72
N LEU A 65 1.36 14.24 4.60
CA LEU A 65 2.19 13.16 4.10
C LEU A 65 3.62 13.67 3.84
N VAL A 66 4.62 12.86 4.18
CA VAL A 66 6.02 13.10 3.81
C VAL A 66 6.44 12.01 2.85
N VAL A 67 7.00 12.40 1.70
CA VAL A 67 7.40 11.47 0.63
C VAL A 67 8.92 11.49 0.52
N LEU A 68 9.53 10.31 0.57
CA LEU A 68 10.97 10.11 0.42
C LEU A 68 11.22 9.11 -0.73
N PRO A 69 11.33 9.57 -1.98
CA PRO A 69 11.61 8.70 -3.11
C PRO A 69 12.98 8.03 -2.95
N THR A 70 13.01 6.71 -3.10
CA THR A 70 14.27 5.95 -3.10
C THR A 70 14.59 5.50 -4.51
N LEU A 71 15.76 5.90 -5.01
CA LEU A 71 16.26 5.48 -6.32
C LEU A 71 17.25 4.33 -6.14
N TRP A 72 17.03 3.24 -6.88
CA TRP A 72 17.99 2.14 -7.00
C TRP A 72 18.43 2.01 -8.44
N PHE A 73 19.74 2.11 -8.66
CA PHE A 73 20.39 1.87 -9.95
C PHE A 73 21.34 0.69 -9.78
N ARG A 74 21.30 -0.27 -10.71
CA ARG A 74 22.20 -1.42 -10.78
C ARG A 74 22.80 -1.53 -12.16
#